data_AF-A0A2I4CUU2-F1
#
_entry.id   AF-A0A2I4CUU2-F1
#
_cell.length_a   1.000
_cell.length_b   1.000
_cell.length_c   1.000
_cell.angle_alpha   90.00
_cell.angle_beta   90.00
_cell.angle_gamma   90.00
#
_symmetry.space_group_name_H-M   'P 1'
#
loop_
_entity.id
_entity.type
_entity.pdbx_description
1 polymer ?
#
loop_
_entity_poly.entity_id
_entity_poly.type
_entity_poly.pdbx_seq_one_letter_code
_entity_poly.pdbx_strand_id
1 'polypeptide(L)'
;MFSATKAGMEQYVLNEAGLSWTSAQAFCRTSYTDLTSVRNEVEAAMIHSLLGGMEVWVGLFRDPWVWSDQADSSLRFWPADQQVWSEDVQDCGALLKTESGRWGGRNCSEQHPFFCSCKNTDTKRTYIKVKINLKDSALDLNNSVVQNNILKQMKLKQKEDGITVMQTQWRKQPNGKIFVKEAPDDD
;
A
#
# COMPACT_ATOMS: atom_id res chain seq x y z
N MET A 1 11.67 7.81 -21.49
CA MET A 1 11.61 8.95 -20.55
C MET A 1 10.29 9.68 -20.81
N PHE A 2 9.37 9.69 -19.86
CA PHE A 2 8.10 10.40 -19.98
C PHE A 2 8.34 11.90 -20.09
N SER A 3 8.06 12.48 -21.26
CA SER A 3 7.99 13.93 -21.42
C SER A 3 6.55 14.34 -21.13
N ALA A 4 6.33 15.09 -20.06
CA ALA A 4 5.02 15.60 -19.63
C ALA A 4 4.46 16.70 -20.57
N THR A 5 4.77 16.63 -21.87
CA THR A 5 4.66 17.73 -22.84
C THR A 5 3.84 17.40 -24.08
N LYS A 6 3.42 16.14 -24.26
CA LYS A 6 2.60 15.74 -25.41
C LYS A 6 1.12 16.02 -25.15
N ALA A 7 0.50 16.76 -26.05
CA ALA A 7 -0.92 17.10 -26.03
C ALA A 7 -1.57 16.73 -27.38
N GLY A 8 -2.89 16.56 -27.39
CA GLY A 8 -3.61 16.19 -28.63
C GLY A 8 -3.21 14.81 -29.14
N MET A 9 -3.10 14.61 -30.45
CA MET A 9 -2.81 13.29 -31.03
C MET A 9 -1.41 12.76 -30.67
N GLU A 10 -0.44 13.64 -30.38
CA GLU A 10 0.95 13.25 -30.10
C GLU A 10 1.11 12.43 -28.81
N GLN A 11 0.09 12.44 -27.96
CA GLN A 11 0.03 11.65 -26.72
C GLN A 11 -0.20 10.16 -26.97
N TYR A 12 -0.69 9.79 -28.16
CA TYR A 12 -1.00 8.40 -28.51
C TYR A 12 0.08 7.81 -29.41
N VAL A 13 0.43 6.55 -29.15
CA VAL A 13 1.38 5.79 -29.96
C VAL A 13 0.67 4.51 -30.42
N LEU A 14 0.55 4.35 -31.73
CA LEU A 14 0.05 3.11 -32.33
C LEU A 14 1.21 2.12 -32.49
N ASN A 15 1.00 0.89 -32.03
CA ASN A 15 1.91 -0.22 -32.28
C ASN A 15 1.19 -1.27 -33.14
N GLU A 16 1.76 -1.58 -34.29
CA GLU A 16 1.18 -2.51 -35.27
C GLU A 16 1.56 -3.98 -35.03
N ALA A 17 2.51 -4.24 -34.11
CA ALA A 17 2.83 -5.60 -33.70
C ALA A 17 1.68 -6.15 -32.86
N GLY A 18 0.80 -6.96 -33.47
CA GLY A 18 -0.34 -7.57 -32.80
C GLY A 18 0.09 -8.39 -31.57
N LEU A 19 -0.46 -8.06 -30.41
CA LEU A 19 -0.22 -8.73 -29.13
C LEU A 19 -1.56 -9.10 -28.48
N SER A 20 -1.56 -10.09 -27.58
CA SER A 20 -2.70 -10.29 -26.66
C SER A 20 -2.88 -9.04 -25.80
N TRP A 21 -4.09 -8.79 -25.29
CA TRP A 21 -4.36 -7.58 -24.50
C TRP A 21 -3.40 -7.43 -23.31
N THR A 22 -3.17 -8.51 -22.55
CA THR A 22 -2.25 -8.55 -21.41
C THR A 22 -0.79 -8.32 -21.82
N SER A 23 -0.37 -8.86 -22.96
CA SER A 23 0.97 -8.59 -23.53
C SER A 23 1.12 -7.16 -24.00
N ALA A 24 0.11 -6.60 -24.67
CA ALA A 24 0.08 -5.21 -25.10
C ALA A 24 0.18 -4.27 -23.89
N GLN A 25 -0.55 -4.56 -22.82
CA GLN A 25 -0.48 -3.80 -21.57
C GLN A 25 0.90 -3.85 -20.92
N ALA A 26 1.49 -5.05 -20.80
CA ALA A 26 2.82 -5.23 -20.23
C ALA A 26 3.89 -4.49 -21.04
N PHE A 27 3.79 -4.55 -22.37
CA PHE A 27 4.65 -3.79 -23.28
C PHE A 27 4.49 -2.28 -23.06
N CYS A 28 3.25 -1.78 -23.02
CA CYS A 28 2.97 -0.38 -22.78
C CYS A 28 3.51 0.08 -21.42
N ARG A 29 3.42 -0.71 -20.34
CA ARG A 29 4.00 -0.34 -19.03
C ARG A 29 5.53 -0.37 -18.99
N THR A 30 6.15 -1.14 -19.89
CA THR A 30 7.61 -1.24 -19.99
C THR A 30 8.20 -0.11 -20.84
N SER A 31 7.57 0.17 -21.98
CA SER A 31 8.05 1.13 -22.98
C SER A 31 7.42 2.52 -22.87
N TYR A 32 6.20 2.59 -22.31
CA TYR A 32 5.33 3.75 -22.19
C TYR A 32 4.63 3.77 -20.80
N THR A 33 3.38 4.25 -20.69
CA THR A 33 2.64 4.37 -19.43
C THR A 33 1.77 3.13 -19.23
N ASP A 34 0.79 2.94 -20.10
CA ASP A 34 -0.19 1.86 -20.09
C ASP A 34 -0.94 1.89 -21.43
N LEU A 35 -1.85 0.93 -21.66
CA LEU A 35 -2.84 1.04 -22.72
C LEU A 35 -3.73 2.27 -22.49
N THR A 36 -4.09 2.96 -23.57
CA THR A 36 -4.82 4.23 -23.47
C THR A 36 -6.23 4.05 -22.94
N SER A 37 -6.67 4.95 -22.05
CA SER A 37 -8.08 5.11 -21.69
C SER A 37 -8.77 6.06 -22.66
N VAL A 38 -10.03 5.79 -23.00
CA VAL A 38 -10.87 6.67 -23.83
C VAL A 38 -11.95 7.27 -22.94
N ARG A 39 -11.80 8.55 -22.56
CA ARG A 39 -12.59 9.15 -21.47
C ARG A 39 -13.69 10.08 -21.94
N ASN A 40 -13.64 10.51 -23.19
CA ASN A 40 -14.61 11.42 -23.80
C ASN A 40 -14.58 11.32 -25.33
N GLU A 41 -15.55 11.95 -25.99
CA GLU A 41 -15.72 11.92 -27.45
C GLU A 41 -14.53 12.54 -28.21
N VAL A 42 -13.88 13.56 -27.63
CA VAL A 42 -12.72 14.21 -28.24
C VAL A 42 -11.54 13.24 -28.32
N GLU A 43 -11.26 12.52 -27.23
CA GLU A 43 -10.25 11.45 -27.21
C GLU A 43 -10.60 10.31 -28.16
N ALA A 44 -11.86 9.91 -28.21
CA ALA A 44 -12.32 8.87 -29.12
C ALA A 44 -12.08 9.25 -30.59
N ALA A 45 -12.42 10.48 -30.98
CA ALA A 45 -12.22 10.99 -32.33
C ALA A 45 -10.73 11.08 -32.70
N MET A 46 -9.88 11.56 -31.78
CA MET A 46 -8.42 11.62 -31.98
C MET A 46 -7.85 10.21 -32.20
N ILE A 47 -8.17 9.26 -31.32
CA ILE A 47 -7.69 7.88 -31.43
C ILE A 47 -8.19 7.25 -32.74
N HIS A 48 -9.47 7.41 -33.07
CA HIS A 48 -10.06 6.88 -34.30
C HIS A 48 -9.33 7.36 -35.56
N SER A 49 -8.93 8.64 -35.60
CA SER A 49 -8.19 9.20 -36.72
C SER A 49 -6.80 8.56 -36.93
N LEU A 50 -6.22 7.97 -35.88
CA LEU A 50 -4.92 7.29 -35.92
C LEU A 50 -5.02 5.80 -36.29
N LEU A 51 -6.20 5.19 -36.20
CA LEU A 51 -6.36 3.74 -36.38
C LEU A 51 -6.17 3.28 -37.82
N GLY A 52 -6.41 4.14 -38.81
CA GLY A 52 -6.35 3.74 -40.22
C GLY A 52 -7.28 2.56 -40.57
N GLY A 53 -8.36 2.36 -39.81
CA GLY A 53 -9.28 1.22 -39.97
C GLY A 53 -8.89 -0.07 -39.23
N MET A 54 -7.81 -0.06 -38.45
CA MET A 54 -7.39 -1.21 -37.65
C MET A 54 -8.20 -1.36 -36.36
N GLU A 55 -8.43 -2.60 -35.94
CA GLU A 55 -8.87 -2.93 -34.58
C GLU A 55 -7.67 -2.89 -33.64
N VAL A 56 -7.80 -2.20 -32.50
CA VAL A 56 -6.71 -2.05 -31.53
C VAL A 56 -7.18 -2.30 -30.11
N TRP A 57 -6.28 -2.77 -29.26
CA TRP A 57 -6.52 -2.83 -27.83
C TRP A 57 -6.48 -1.44 -27.19
N VAL A 58 -7.44 -1.17 -26.30
CA VAL A 58 -7.44 -0.02 -25.39
C VAL A 58 -7.40 -0.52 -23.95
N GLY A 59 -7.19 0.37 -22.98
CA GLY A 59 -7.04 0.03 -21.57
C GLY A 59 -8.32 -0.45 -20.87
N LEU A 60 -9.46 -0.53 -21.58
CA LEU A 60 -10.69 -1.10 -21.04
C LEU A 60 -10.61 -2.63 -21.01
N PHE A 61 -10.89 -3.23 -19.85
CA PHE A 61 -10.88 -4.67 -19.66
C PHE A 61 -11.97 -5.10 -18.68
N ARG A 62 -12.32 -6.39 -18.73
CA ARG A 62 -13.20 -7.03 -17.76
C ARG A 62 -12.37 -7.98 -16.91
N ASP A 63 -12.43 -7.81 -15.59
CA ASP A 63 -11.82 -8.72 -14.63
C ASP A 63 -12.87 -9.14 -13.58
N PRO A 64 -13.28 -10.42 -13.55
CA PRO A 64 -14.29 -10.90 -12.61
C PRO A 64 -13.73 -11.21 -11.22
N TRP A 65 -12.41 -11.15 -11.01
CA TRP A 65 -11.78 -11.55 -9.77
C TRP A 65 -11.98 -10.53 -8.66
N VAL A 66 -12.28 -11.03 -7.46
CA VAL A 66 -12.48 -10.23 -6.25
C VAL A 66 -11.52 -10.69 -5.16
N TRP A 67 -11.00 -9.74 -4.38
CA TRP A 67 -10.25 -10.07 -3.18
C TRP A 67 -11.18 -10.61 -2.11
N SER A 68 -10.72 -11.61 -1.34
CA SER A 68 -11.54 -12.24 -0.28
C SER A 68 -11.89 -11.29 0.86
N ASP A 69 -11.10 -10.24 1.07
CA ASP A 69 -11.36 -9.16 2.01
C ASP A 69 -12.17 -8.00 1.40
N GLN A 70 -12.58 -8.14 0.13
CA GLN A 70 -13.29 -7.13 -0.67
C GLN A 70 -12.50 -5.83 -0.88
N ALA A 71 -11.18 -5.86 -0.74
CA ALA A 71 -10.34 -4.71 -1.04
C ALA A 71 -10.50 -4.28 -2.50
N ASP A 72 -10.62 -2.97 -2.71
CA ASP A 72 -10.51 -2.39 -4.05
C ASP A 72 -9.04 -2.25 -4.41
N SER A 73 -8.64 -2.90 -5.50
CA SER A 73 -7.27 -2.90 -5.99
C SER A 73 -7.30 -2.72 -7.49
N SER A 74 -6.52 -1.76 -7.99
CA SER A 74 -6.31 -1.53 -9.42
C SER A 74 -5.11 -2.29 -9.97
N LEU A 75 -4.28 -2.89 -9.11
CA LEU A 75 -3.17 -3.72 -9.55
C LEU A 75 -3.71 -4.95 -10.29
N ARG A 76 -3.11 -5.30 -11.42
CA ARG A 76 -3.37 -6.53 -12.16
C ARG A 76 -2.04 -7.13 -12.53
N PHE A 77 -1.68 -8.22 -11.86
CA PHE A 77 -0.36 -8.84 -11.98
C PHE A 77 -0.45 -10.23 -12.62
N TRP A 78 -1.31 -10.38 -13.62
CA TRP A 78 -1.47 -11.59 -14.44
C TRP A 78 -0.26 -11.80 -15.39
N PRO A 79 0.04 -13.04 -15.80
CA PRO A 79 0.92 -13.34 -16.93
C PRO A 79 0.44 -12.68 -18.23
N ALA A 80 1.38 -12.38 -19.13
CA ALA A 80 1.13 -11.62 -20.34
C ALA A 80 0.30 -12.39 -21.39
N ASP A 81 0.19 -13.70 -21.24
CA ASP A 81 -0.58 -14.64 -22.05
C ASP A 81 -1.81 -15.18 -21.32
N GLN A 82 -2.02 -14.79 -20.06
CA GLN A 82 -3.15 -15.27 -19.26
C GLN A 82 -4.46 -14.69 -19.79
N GLN A 83 -5.38 -15.58 -20.12
CA GLN A 83 -6.78 -15.23 -20.29
C GLN A 83 -7.41 -15.03 -18.90
N VAL A 84 -7.71 -13.78 -18.55
CA VAL A 84 -8.27 -13.41 -17.24
C VAL A 84 -9.75 -13.79 -17.13
N TRP A 85 -10.45 -13.80 -18.26
CA TRP A 85 -11.84 -14.22 -18.37
C TRP A 85 -11.94 -15.48 -19.25
N SER A 86 -12.15 -16.63 -18.61
CA SER A 86 -12.60 -17.86 -19.27
C SER A 86 -13.75 -18.49 -18.47
N GLU A 87 -14.50 -19.37 -19.10
CA GLU A 87 -15.59 -20.13 -18.44
C GLU A 87 -15.04 -21.33 -17.64
N ASP A 88 -13.77 -21.68 -17.86
CA ASP A 88 -13.06 -22.82 -17.24
C ASP A 88 -12.12 -22.39 -16.10
N VAL A 89 -12.31 -21.18 -15.53
CA VAL A 89 -11.38 -20.63 -14.54
C VAL A 89 -11.47 -21.40 -13.23
N GLN A 90 -10.33 -21.90 -12.78
CA GLN A 90 -10.17 -22.43 -11.43
C GLN A 90 -10.43 -21.30 -10.41
N ASP A 91 -11.35 -21.50 -9.47
CA ASP A 91 -12.05 -20.42 -8.75
C ASP A 91 -11.20 -19.57 -7.76
N CYS A 92 -9.93 -19.94 -7.48
CA CYS A 92 -9.09 -19.26 -6.49
C CYS A 92 -7.79 -18.70 -7.09
N GLY A 93 -7.38 -17.51 -6.64
CA GLY A 93 -6.15 -16.86 -7.10
C GLY A 93 -4.94 -17.19 -6.22
N ALA A 94 -3.78 -17.42 -6.85
CA ALA A 94 -2.51 -17.64 -6.16
C ALA A 94 -1.35 -16.88 -6.84
N LEU A 95 -0.27 -16.62 -6.09
CA LEU A 95 0.99 -16.16 -6.65
C LEU A 95 1.77 -17.36 -7.20
N LEU A 96 2.04 -17.38 -8.50
CA LEU A 96 2.67 -18.51 -9.18
C LEU A 96 4.19 -18.41 -9.13
N LYS A 97 4.85 -19.45 -8.61
CA LYS A 97 6.31 -19.55 -8.57
C LYS A 97 6.93 -19.54 -9.97
N THR A 98 6.31 -20.21 -10.94
CA THR A 98 6.80 -20.31 -12.32
C THR A 98 6.71 -18.98 -13.08
N GLU A 99 5.78 -18.11 -12.68
CA GLU A 99 5.52 -16.83 -13.34
C GLU A 99 6.10 -15.64 -12.55
N SER A 100 7.21 -15.85 -11.85
CA SER A 100 7.88 -14.80 -11.05
C SER A 100 6.95 -14.11 -10.03
N GLY A 101 6.00 -14.84 -9.45
CA GLY A 101 5.04 -14.31 -8.49
C GLY A 101 3.81 -13.66 -9.12
N ARG A 102 3.63 -13.73 -10.44
CA ARG A 102 2.39 -13.30 -11.10
C ARG A 102 1.19 -14.16 -10.68
N TRP A 103 0.01 -13.59 -10.81
CA TRP A 103 -1.24 -14.21 -10.38
C TRP A 103 -1.63 -15.36 -11.31
N GLY A 104 -2.32 -16.36 -10.78
CA GLY A 104 -2.93 -17.40 -11.60
C GLY A 104 -4.09 -18.05 -10.87
N GLY A 105 -5.04 -18.56 -11.65
CA GLY A 105 -6.10 -19.43 -11.14
C GLY A 105 -5.50 -20.76 -10.66
N ARG A 106 -6.05 -21.27 -9.56
CA ARG A 106 -5.78 -22.59 -8.95
C ARG A 106 -7.08 -23.19 -8.43
N ASN A 107 -7.16 -24.53 -8.43
CA ASN A 107 -8.32 -25.18 -7.85
C ASN A 107 -8.32 -24.88 -6.35
N CYS A 108 -9.44 -24.37 -5.82
CA CYS A 108 -9.54 -23.98 -4.41
C CYS A 108 -9.29 -25.13 -3.42
N SER A 109 -9.37 -26.39 -3.88
CA SER A 109 -9.12 -27.58 -3.05
C SER A 109 -7.63 -27.93 -2.94
N GLU A 110 -6.76 -27.29 -3.72
CA GLU A 110 -5.31 -27.47 -3.61
C GLU A 110 -4.77 -26.91 -2.28
N GLN A 111 -3.88 -27.65 -1.63
CA GLN A 111 -3.25 -27.21 -0.39
C GLN A 111 -1.96 -26.44 -0.69
N HIS A 112 -1.96 -25.14 -0.37
CA HIS A 112 -0.80 -24.26 -0.55
C HIS A 112 -0.48 -23.49 0.74
N PRO A 113 0.81 -23.13 0.98
CA PRO A 113 1.15 -22.12 1.97
C PRO A 113 0.46 -20.78 1.67
N PHE A 114 0.11 -20.02 2.72
CA PHE A 114 -0.68 -18.79 2.58
C PHE A 114 -0.15 -17.63 3.45
N PHE A 115 -0.54 -16.41 3.10
CA PHE A 115 -0.28 -15.19 3.87
C PHE A 115 -1.59 -14.67 4.49
N CYS A 116 -1.50 -14.09 5.68
CA CYS A 116 -2.60 -13.36 6.31
C CYS A 116 -2.26 -11.87 6.38
N SER A 117 -3.27 -11.01 6.22
CA SER A 117 -3.14 -9.57 6.45
C SER A 117 -3.39 -9.25 7.93
N CYS A 118 -2.52 -8.44 8.53
CA CYS A 118 -2.78 -7.86 9.85
C CYS A 118 -3.59 -6.57 9.66
N LYS A 119 -4.84 -6.55 10.12
CA LYS A 119 -5.62 -5.30 10.16
C LYS A 119 -4.94 -4.33 11.12
N ASN A 120 -4.50 -3.19 10.62
CA ASN A 120 -3.94 -2.11 11.44
C ASN A 120 -5.06 -1.29 12.11
N THR A 121 -6.08 -1.98 12.63
CA THR A 121 -7.22 -1.37 13.30
C THR A 121 -6.86 -1.19 14.77
N ASP A 122 -6.65 0.07 15.14
CA ASP A 122 -6.38 0.62 16.48
C ASP A 122 -4.94 0.55 17.01
N THR A 123 -4.02 1.30 16.37
CA THR A 123 -2.99 1.99 17.16
C THR A 123 -3.64 3.12 17.97
N LYS A 124 -4.43 2.74 18.99
CA LYS A 124 -5.01 3.71 19.93
C LYS A 124 -3.84 4.34 20.69
N ARG A 125 -3.50 5.58 20.35
CA ARG A 125 -2.48 6.34 21.07
C ARG A 125 -3.01 6.65 22.47
N THR A 126 -2.64 5.82 23.43
CA THR A 126 -2.95 6.06 24.84
C THR A 126 -1.89 6.99 25.45
N TYR A 127 -2.34 8.07 26.10
CA TYR A 127 -1.47 8.96 26.84
C TYR A 127 -1.46 8.56 28.31
N ILE A 128 -0.28 8.25 28.84
CA ILE A 128 -0.09 7.96 30.27
C ILE A 128 0.58 9.19 30.89
N LYS A 129 -0.09 9.84 31.86
CA LYS A 129 0.51 10.92 32.63
C LYS A 129 1.36 10.29 33.75
N VAL A 130 2.67 10.58 33.74
CA VAL A 130 3.61 10.10 34.74
C VAL A 130 3.86 11.19 35.76
N LYS A 131 3.55 10.93 37.04
CA LYS A 131 3.94 11.77 38.17
C LYS A 131 5.06 11.07 38.94
N ILE A 132 6.13 11.79 39.25
CA ILE A 132 7.29 11.26 39.96
C ILE A 132 7.53 12.16 41.18
N ASN A 133 7.62 11.55 42.36
CA ASN A 133 8.03 12.23 43.58
C ASN A 133 9.51 11.96 43.82
N LEU A 134 10.33 13.02 43.85
CA LEU A 134 11.77 12.92 44.03
C LEU A 134 12.10 13.01 45.52
N LYS A 135 12.74 11.97 46.07
CA LYS A 135 13.35 12.02 47.41
C LYS A 135 14.73 12.68 47.39
N ASP A 136 15.40 12.65 46.24
CA ASP A 136 16.71 13.26 46.00
C ASP A 136 16.55 14.45 45.06
N SER A 137 16.84 15.64 45.58
CA SER A 137 16.77 16.91 44.87
C SER A 137 17.82 17.06 43.75
N ALA A 138 18.86 16.23 43.75
CA ALA A 138 19.95 16.27 42.77
C ALA A 138 19.61 15.53 41.46
N LEU A 139 18.54 14.74 41.41
CA LEU A 139 18.18 13.98 40.23
C LEU A 139 17.45 14.85 39.18
N ASP A 140 18.08 15.04 38.02
CA ASP A 140 17.45 15.71 36.88
C ASP A 140 16.64 14.74 36.00
N LEU A 141 15.32 14.82 36.09
CA LEU A 141 14.40 14.04 35.26
C LEU A 141 14.42 14.41 33.77
N ASN A 142 14.99 15.57 33.40
CA ASN A 142 15.17 15.94 31.99
C ASN A 142 16.50 15.45 31.39
N ASN A 143 17.34 14.76 32.18
CA ASN A 143 18.51 14.06 31.67
C ASN A 143 18.09 12.86 30.80
N SER A 144 18.68 12.74 29.62
CA SER A 144 18.33 11.70 28.64
C SER A 144 18.57 10.27 29.15
N VAL A 145 19.61 10.06 29.96
CA VAL A 145 19.90 8.75 30.56
C VAL A 145 18.81 8.37 31.55
N VAL A 146 18.39 9.32 32.39
CA VAL A 146 17.31 9.13 33.37
C VAL A 146 15.98 8.82 32.66
N GLN A 147 15.64 9.58 31.62
CA GLN A 147 14.44 9.35 30.80
C GLN A 147 14.42 7.98 30.13
N ASN A 148 15.55 7.55 29.58
CA ASN A 148 15.67 6.23 28.94
C ASN A 148 15.51 5.10 29.95
N ASN A 149 16.09 5.25 31.14
CA ASN A 149 15.93 4.28 32.22
C ASN A 149 14.48 4.18 32.70
N ILE A 150 13.79 5.31 32.89
CA ILE A 150 12.37 5.33 33.25
C ILE A 150 11.52 4.64 32.17
N LEU A 151 11.74 4.99 30.90
CA LEU A 151 10.99 4.39 29.79
C LEU A 151 11.22 2.87 29.69
N LYS A 152 12.46 2.41 29.96
CA LYS A 152 12.80 0.98 30.00
C LYS A 152 12.04 0.26 31.12
N GLN A 153 11.97 0.84 32.31
CA GLN A 153 11.22 0.27 33.44
C GLN A 153 9.71 0.20 33.16
N MET A 154 9.14 1.25 32.56
CA MET A 154 7.72 1.26 32.18
C MET A 154 7.39 0.16 31.17
N LYS A 155 8.27 -0.07 30.18
CA LYS A 155 8.11 -1.16 29.20
C LYS A 155 8.13 -2.55 29.86
N LEU A 156 9.03 -2.76 30.83
CA LEU A 156 9.10 -4.03 31.55
C LEU A 156 7.82 -4.30 32.32
N LYS A 157 7.32 -3.30 33.06
CA LYS A 157 6.09 -3.42 33.84
C LYS A 157 4.85 -3.66 32.96
N GLN A 158 4.74 -2.94 31.84
CA GLN A 158 3.66 -3.16 30.86
C GLN A 158 3.65 -4.61 30.34
N LYS A 159 4.83 -5.20 30.12
CA LYS A 159 4.95 -6.59 29.69
C LYS A 159 4.52 -7.57 30.78
N GLU A 160 4.86 -7.30 32.04
CA GLU A 160 4.42 -8.10 33.20
C GLU A 160 2.89 -8.05 33.37
N ASP A 161 2.28 -6.89 33.14
CA ASP A 161 0.83 -6.66 33.22
C ASP A 161 0.06 -7.20 31.98
N GLY A 162 0.74 -7.89 31.06
CA GLY A 162 0.12 -8.45 29.85
C GLY A 162 -0.27 -7.41 28.79
N ILE A 163 0.25 -6.19 28.87
CA ILE A 163 -0.03 -5.11 27.93
C ILE A 163 0.96 -5.17 26.76
N THR A 164 0.46 -5.50 25.57
CA THR A 164 1.24 -5.48 24.34
C THR A 164 1.38 -4.05 23.81
N VAL A 165 2.53 -3.43 24.01
CA VAL A 165 2.82 -2.09 23.48
C VAL A 165 3.80 -2.16 22.31
N MET A 166 3.35 -1.75 21.12
CA MET A 166 4.17 -1.79 19.91
C MET A 166 5.29 -0.73 19.91
N GLN A 167 5.00 0.47 20.43
CA GLN A 167 5.96 1.56 20.50
C GLN A 167 5.62 2.52 21.66
N THR A 168 6.62 2.90 22.45
CA THR A 168 6.52 3.98 23.44
C THR A 168 7.61 5.01 23.24
N GLN A 169 7.25 6.27 23.44
CA GLN A 169 8.15 7.41 23.36
C GLN A 169 7.70 8.52 24.31
N TRP A 170 8.64 9.35 24.75
CA TRP A 170 8.31 10.55 25.52
C TRP A 170 7.66 11.59 24.62
N ARG A 171 6.63 12.26 25.16
CA ARG A 171 6.09 13.46 24.55
C ARG A 171 6.86 14.67 25.06
N LYS A 172 7.55 15.36 24.15
CA LYS A 172 8.18 16.66 24.45
C LYS A 172 7.11 17.75 24.48
N GLN A 173 7.22 18.64 25.46
CA GLN A 173 6.42 19.86 25.52
C GLN A 173 7.01 20.92 24.57
N PRO A 174 6.28 22.02 24.27
CA PRO A 174 6.78 23.09 23.40
C PRO A 174 8.12 23.69 23.85
N ASN A 175 8.39 23.70 25.16
CA ASN A 175 9.65 24.15 25.75
C ASN A 175 10.80 23.12 25.64
N GLY A 176 10.61 22.01 24.91
CA GLY A 176 11.58 20.94 24.72
C GLY A 176 11.74 19.97 25.89
N LYS A 177 11.16 20.27 27.06
CA LYS A 177 11.23 19.42 28.26
C LYS A 177 10.16 18.33 28.24
N ILE A 178 10.40 17.25 28.98
CA ILE A 178 9.45 16.14 29.14
C ILE A 178 8.80 16.23 30.52
N PHE A 179 9.62 16.37 31.56
CA PHE A 179 9.15 16.55 32.93
C PHE A 179 9.19 18.04 33.30
N VAL A 180 8.10 18.53 33.85
CA VAL A 180 7.97 19.89 34.38
C VAL A 180 7.55 19.77 35.84
N LYS A 181 8.16 20.58 36.71
CA LYS A 181 7.75 20.65 38.12
C LYS A 181 6.33 21.18 38.16
N GLU A 182 5.41 20.47 38.83
CA GLU A 182 4.07 21.00 39.08
C GLU A 182 4.23 22.27 39.95
N ALA A 183 3.58 23.36 39.55
CA ALA A 183 3.49 24.54 40.39
C ALA A 183 2.66 24.20 41.64
N PRO A 184 2.93 24.81 42.80
CA PRO A 184 2.00 24.73 43.91
C PRO A 184 0.64 25.25 43.44
N ASP A 185 -0.44 24.54 43.80
CA ASP A 185 -1.80 25.00 43.52
C ASP A 185 -2.00 26.35 44.25
N ASP A 186 -2.40 27.39 43.51
CA ASP A 186 -2.79 28.67 44.09
C ASP A 186 -4.18 28.46 44.76
N ASP A 187 -4.19 28.32 46.10
CA ASP A 187 -5.40 28.34 46.93
C ASP A 187 -5.99 29.76 47.07
#